data_AF-A0A1H8LVT1-F1
#
_entry.id   AF-A0A1H8LVT1-F1
#
_cell.length_a   1.000
_cell.length_b   1.000
_cell.length_c   1.000
_cell.angle_alpha   90.00
_cell.angle_beta   90.00
_cell.angle_gamma   90.00
#
_symmetry.space_group_name_H-M   'P 1'
#
loop_
_entity.id
_entity.type
_entity.pdbx_description
1 polymer ?
#
loop_
_entity_poly.entity_id
_entity_poly.type
_entity_poly.pdbx_seq_one_letter_code
_entity_poly.pdbx_strand_id
1 'polypeptide(L)'
;MNIVGICRFSLVGRGDWKAYRGKSDAEVAAIAMQQAEHLFTPERMEARLKSFEHLTLASLRAQTDQDFRFLVLASEMMPQHYRDRLEDICARIPQVVLRFFGLSSVGEAQMRVYRELRLKLADTIQFRLDDDDCLCADYIEQLKAHAQPMLDSPEPFAISLGGVLYCATVGNTPATYHWPVRFLAVGLALKHDTKSIFGFGHFALEQRFRSCIIPDRLALVSHSGINDTTFTPEMAKKRGFVLLDEGQIAERLAQNFPFLTARAKVLVGLPRALQTDVPMAQSHPHHPPVPFWLHAMATSRYRRGFFIAEDSFALQHTRRKRDVLYVGFDDLSRARDKNRLRDPWGYGLAEQRRWSSLGVMAFRPDWFRSPDLFAHLLRLRDGGFFEGYRKVVFSGVSMGAYAACAFSSLAPGSTVIAFSPQSTLDPKLADWDRRYPSGSRADWSGPFADGAVGLRDTRKAWIVYDPEVAEDRRHAERLAGRHVELLRARHAAHFTAQFLGQIGVLSRFVDECVEGGMTPARFYQLYRQARSFRRFLGGVTKKAVARDDPRLASRLQVALAAMNRPAMAAELRRHLAGRADGTAQPKTAVG
;
A
#
# COMPACT_ATOMS: atom_id res chain seq x y z
N MET A 1 9.36 -6.01 39.05
CA MET A 1 8.72 -5.18 38.00
C MET A 1 8.41 -6.08 36.81
N ASN A 2 7.21 -6.00 36.24
CA ASN A 2 6.84 -6.84 35.10
C ASN A 2 7.30 -6.19 33.78
N ILE A 3 7.81 -7.00 32.86
CA ILE A 3 8.02 -6.60 31.47
C ILE A 3 6.99 -7.35 30.60
N VAL A 4 6.18 -6.61 29.86
CA VAL A 4 5.09 -7.19 29.07
C VAL A 4 5.13 -6.64 27.64
N GLY A 5 5.42 -7.50 26.68
CA GLY A 5 5.31 -7.21 25.26
C GLY A 5 3.89 -7.42 24.76
N ILE A 6 3.48 -6.64 23.76
CA ILE A 6 2.16 -6.78 23.14
C ILE A 6 2.29 -6.82 21.62
N CYS A 7 1.76 -7.88 21.04
CA CYS A 7 1.65 -8.10 19.61
C CYS A 7 0.18 -8.20 19.19
N ARG A 8 -0.15 -7.50 18.10
CA ARG A 8 -1.45 -7.59 17.45
C ARG A 8 -1.33 -8.53 16.25
N PHE A 9 -1.71 -9.79 16.42
CA PHE A 9 -1.63 -10.79 15.35
C PHE A 9 -2.98 -10.92 14.61
N SER A 10 -3.12 -10.25 13.46
CA SER A 10 -4.36 -10.28 12.65
C SER A 10 -5.65 -10.07 13.46
N LEU A 11 -5.58 -9.22 14.50
CA LEU A 11 -6.71 -8.91 15.37
C LEU A 11 -7.72 -8.04 14.62
N VAL A 12 -8.94 -8.55 14.46
CA VAL A 12 -10.07 -7.78 13.92
C VAL A 12 -10.55 -6.84 15.01
N GLY A 13 -10.09 -5.60 14.93
CA GLY A 13 -10.30 -4.65 15.99
C GLY A 13 -11.55 -3.79 15.83
N ARG A 14 -12.19 -3.43 16.95
CA ARG A 14 -12.92 -2.15 17.08
C ARG A 14 -11.96 -0.96 17.20
N GLY A 15 -10.70 -1.21 17.56
CA GLY A 15 -9.68 -0.20 17.88
C GLY A 15 -8.91 0.34 16.67
N ASP A 16 -8.73 1.66 16.65
CA ASP A 16 -8.08 2.56 15.68
C ASP A 16 -8.83 2.90 14.38
N TRP A 17 -9.96 2.28 14.10
CA TRP A 17 -10.83 2.65 12.98
C TRP A 17 -12.11 3.36 13.43
N LYS A 18 -12.32 4.58 12.94
CA LYS A 18 -13.58 5.36 13.09
C LYS A 18 -14.80 4.67 12.48
N ALA A 19 -14.62 3.55 11.80
CA ALA A 19 -15.68 2.82 11.10
C ALA A 19 -16.75 2.27 12.04
N TYR A 20 -16.51 2.24 13.35
CA TYR A 20 -17.40 1.63 14.35
C TYR A 20 -18.11 2.63 15.27
N ARG A 21 -17.79 3.93 15.19
CA ARG A 21 -18.42 4.96 16.05
C ARG A 21 -19.82 5.33 15.54
N GLY A 22 -20.83 5.16 16.38
CA GLY A 22 -22.23 5.51 16.07
C GLY A 22 -22.95 4.54 15.14
N LYS A 23 -22.42 3.32 14.98
CA LYS A 23 -23.03 2.25 14.19
C LYS A 23 -23.69 1.21 15.07
N SER A 24 -24.79 0.64 14.60
CA SER A 24 -25.47 -0.48 15.24
C SER A 24 -24.56 -1.72 15.31
N ASP A 25 -24.81 -2.62 16.26
CA ASP A 25 -24.01 -3.85 16.39
C ASP A 25 -24.00 -4.71 15.11
N ALA A 26 -25.08 -4.67 14.32
CA ALA A 26 -25.17 -5.34 13.02
C ALA A 26 -24.23 -4.74 11.96
N GLU A 27 -24.11 -3.42 11.88
CA GLU A 27 -23.19 -2.75 10.96
C GLU A 27 -21.73 -2.96 11.36
N VAL A 28 -21.46 -3.01 12.66
CA VAL A 28 -20.13 -3.33 13.20
C VAL A 28 -19.74 -4.76 12.84
N ALA A 29 -20.67 -5.71 12.93
CA ALA A 29 -20.45 -7.09 12.51
C ALA A 29 -20.18 -7.21 11.00
N ALA A 30 -20.94 -6.51 10.14
CA ALA A 30 -20.73 -6.55 8.69
C ALA A 30 -19.36 -5.99 8.25
N ILE A 31 -18.90 -4.89 8.85
CA ILE A 31 -17.57 -4.31 8.58
C ILE A 31 -16.47 -5.26 9.03
N ALA A 32 -16.65 -5.90 10.19
CA ALA A 32 -15.72 -6.88 10.69
C ALA A 32 -15.61 -8.11 9.78
N MET A 33 -16.74 -8.60 9.22
CA MET A 33 -16.74 -9.69 8.24
C MET A 33 -15.98 -9.30 6.97
N GLN A 34 -16.19 -8.10 6.44
CA GLN A 34 -15.45 -7.61 5.29
C GLN A 34 -13.93 -7.44 5.57
N GLN A 35 -13.57 -7.02 6.79
CA GLN A 35 -12.17 -6.96 7.21
C GLN A 35 -11.56 -8.36 7.35
N ALA A 36 -12.30 -9.31 7.89
CA ALA A 36 -11.89 -10.70 8.01
C ALA A 36 -11.61 -11.34 6.65
N GLU A 37 -12.43 -11.05 5.62
CA GLU A 37 -12.20 -11.52 4.24
C GLU A 37 -10.85 -11.10 3.66
N HIS A 38 -10.32 -9.93 4.05
CA HIS A 38 -9.00 -9.47 3.59
C HIS A 38 -7.87 -9.88 4.54
N LEU A 39 -8.12 -9.85 5.86
CA LEU A 39 -7.13 -10.16 6.89
C LEU A 39 -6.75 -11.64 6.90
N PHE A 40 -7.68 -12.53 6.56
CA PHE A 40 -7.50 -13.98 6.63
C PHE A 40 -7.36 -14.64 5.26
N THR A 41 -6.95 -13.91 4.22
CA THR A 41 -6.62 -14.56 2.95
C THR A 41 -5.49 -15.58 3.20
N PRO A 42 -5.54 -16.78 2.58
CA PRO A 42 -4.56 -17.82 2.85
C PRO A 42 -3.11 -17.36 2.69
N GLU A 43 -2.83 -16.56 1.66
CA GLU A 43 -1.49 -16.06 1.37
C GLU A 43 -0.97 -15.13 2.48
N ARG A 44 -1.84 -14.25 2.98
CA ARG A 44 -1.50 -13.30 4.05
C ARG A 44 -1.26 -14.03 5.38
N MET A 45 -2.10 -15.01 5.69
CA MET A 45 -1.96 -15.81 6.90
C MET A 45 -0.71 -16.68 6.89
N GLU A 46 -0.41 -17.32 5.76
CA GLU A 46 0.83 -18.08 5.60
C GLU A 46 2.08 -17.21 5.75
N ALA A 47 2.08 -16.02 5.16
CA ALA A 47 3.20 -15.08 5.28
C ALA A 47 3.39 -14.63 6.73
N ARG A 48 2.31 -14.23 7.42
CA ARG A 48 2.35 -13.75 8.81
C ARG A 48 2.73 -14.84 9.80
N LEU A 49 2.22 -16.06 9.65
CA LEU A 49 2.63 -17.19 10.50
C LEU A 49 4.12 -17.50 10.32
N LYS A 50 4.64 -17.45 9.09
CA LYS A 50 6.07 -17.67 8.82
C LYS A 50 6.96 -16.58 9.42
N SER A 51 6.62 -15.31 9.23
CA SER A 51 7.38 -14.21 9.83
C SER A 51 7.32 -14.28 11.34
N PHE A 52 6.13 -14.52 11.89
CA PHE A 52 5.93 -14.58 13.33
C PHE A 52 6.74 -15.71 13.98
N GLU A 53 6.71 -16.92 13.41
CA GLU A 53 7.46 -18.07 13.92
C GLU A 53 8.98 -17.86 13.83
N HIS A 54 9.49 -17.37 12.70
CA HIS A 54 10.93 -17.36 12.43
C HIS A 54 11.64 -16.04 12.76
N LEU A 55 10.90 -14.95 12.95
CA LEU A 55 11.44 -13.63 13.29
C LEU A 55 11.05 -13.26 14.72
N THR A 56 9.76 -12.96 14.93
CA THR A 56 9.25 -12.43 16.20
C THR A 56 9.43 -13.43 17.34
N LEU A 57 8.85 -14.61 17.24
CA LEU A 57 8.96 -15.67 18.24
C LEU A 57 10.41 -16.13 18.44
N ALA A 58 11.19 -16.19 17.35
CA ALA A 58 12.62 -16.50 17.44
C ALA A 58 13.38 -15.48 18.29
N SER A 59 13.08 -14.19 18.15
CA SER A 59 13.71 -13.12 18.96
C SER A 59 13.31 -13.16 20.42
N LEU A 60 12.06 -13.54 20.73
CA LEU A 60 11.58 -13.70 22.11
C LEU A 60 12.25 -14.90 22.78
N ARG A 61 12.33 -16.04 22.09
CA ARG A 61 13.00 -17.24 22.60
C ARG A 61 14.49 -16.99 22.87
N ALA A 62 15.11 -16.12 22.09
CA ALA A 62 16.54 -15.84 22.17
C ALA A 62 16.92 -14.77 23.20
N GLN A 63 15.97 -14.21 23.96
CA GLN A 63 16.29 -13.20 24.96
C GLN A 63 17.27 -13.74 26.03
N THR A 64 18.30 -12.98 26.38
CA THR A 64 19.23 -13.33 27.46
C THR A 64 18.53 -13.34 28.82
N ASP A 65 17.55 -12.45 28.99
CA ASP A 65 16.65 -12.40 30.13
C ASP A 65 15.26 -12.91 29.73
N GLN A 66 14.87 -14.05 30.32
CA GLN A 66 13.61 -14.75 30.05
C GLN A 66 12.45 -14.32 30.97
N ASP A 67 12.69 -13.39 31.91
CA ASP A 67 11.69 -12.85 32.84
C ASP A 67 10.90 -11.70 32.20
N PHE A 68 10.01 -12.09 31.30
CA PHE A 68 9.02 -11.24 30.65
C PHE A 68 7.78 -12.05 30.26
N ARG A 69 6.71 -11.36 29.86
CA ARG A 69 5.54 -11.97 29.21
C ARG A 69 5.32 -11.33 27.86
N PHE A 70 4.75 -12.07 26.91
CA PHE A 70 4.44 -11.57 25.58
C PHE A 70 3.00 -11.90 25.21
N LEU A 71 2.16 -10.88 25.11
CA LEU A 71 0.75 -11.04 24.82
C LEU A 71 0.54 -11.05 23.31
N VAL A 72 -0.04 -12.13 22.80
CA VAL A 72 -0.46 -12.24 21.40
C VAL A 72 -1.97 -12.11 21.37
N LEU A 73 -2.44 -11.01 20.81
CA LEU A 73 -3.86 -10.69 20.72
C LEU A 73 -4.33 -10.99 19.30
N ALA A 74 -5.13 -12.04 19.13
CA ALA A 74 -5.61 -12.54 17.84
C ALA A 74 -7.14 -12.55 17.75
N SER A 75 -7.70 -12.75 16.55
CA SER A 75 -9.15 -12.70 16.34
C SER A 75 -9.83 -14.07 16.35
N GLU A 76 -10.98 -14.17 17.02
CA GLU A 76 -11.91 -15.32 16.94
C GLU A 76 -12.46 -15.55 15.53
N MET A 77 -12.38 -14.56 14.64
CA MET A 77 -12.83 -14.68 13.25
C MET A 77 -11.80 -15.40 12.35
N MET A 78 -10.59 -15.64 12.86
CA MET A 78 -9.53 -16.33 12.12
C MET A 78 -9.96 -17.78 11.79
N PRO A 79 -9.76 -18.30 10.58
CA PRO A 79 -10.08 -19.69 10.25
C PRO A 79 -9.46 -20.69 11.23
N GLN A 80 -10.20 -21.74 11.61
CA GLN A 80 -9.80 -22.68 12.66
C GLN A 80 -8.39 -23.25 12.45
N HIS A 81 -8.08 -23.74 11.24
CA HIS A 81 -6.75 -24.31 10.94
C HIS A 81 -5.59 -23.33 11.15
N TYR A 82 -5.81 -22.02 11.01
CA TYR A 82 -4.81 -21.01 11.33
C TYR A 82 -4.74 -20.70 12.83
N ARG A 83 -5.87 -20.81 13.54
CA ARG A 83 -5.88 -20.71 15.01
C ARG A 83 -5.09 -21.85 15.63
N ASP A 84 -5.35 -23.08 15.20
CA ASP A 84 -4.65 -24.28 15.66
C ASP A 84 -3.14 -24.12 15.46
N ARG A 85 -2.73 -23.70 14.26
CA ARG A 85 -1.31 -23.46 13.95
C ARG A 85 -0.71 -22.31 14.77
N LEU A 86 -1.46 -21.24 15.04
CA LEU A 86 -1.00 -20.12 15.86
C LEU A 86 -0.84 -20.54 17.32
N GLU A 87 -1.76 -21.33 17.85
CA GLU A 87 -1.69 -21.95 19.18
C GLU A 87 -0.43 -22.83 19.28
N ASP A 88 -0.22 -23.71 18.30
CA ASP A 88 0.91 -24.63 18.26
C ASP A 88 2.27 -23.92 18.30
N ILE A 89 2.45 -22.85 17.52
CA ILE A 89 3.72 -22.12 17.51
C ILE A 89 3.90 -21.25 18.75
N CYS A 90 2.82 -20.70 19.32
CA CYS A 90 2.88 -19.91 20.56
C CYS A 90 3.19 -20.78 21.78
N ALA A 91 2.62 -21.99 21.86
CA ALA A 91 2.81 -22.92 22.97
C ALA A 91 4.27 -23.35 23.17
N ARG A 92 5.13 -23.19 22.15
CA ARG A 92 6.57 -23.50 22.21
C ARG A 92 7.39 -22.47 22.99
N ILE A 93 6.81 -21.35 23.39
CA ILE A 93 7.50 -20.27 24.10
C ILE A 93 6.74 -19.94 25.38
N PRO A 94 7.26 -20.31 26.57
CA PRO A 94 6.54 -20.19 27.84
C PRO A 94 6.08 -18.76 28.19
N GLN A 95 6.80 -17.74 27.69
CA GLN A 95 6.47 -16.32 27.91
C GLN A 95 5.25 -15.87 27.12
N VAL A 96 4.86 -16.60 26.06
CA VAL A 96 3.80 -16.19 25.14
C VAL A 96 2.43 -16.56 25.70
N VAL A 97 1.56 -15.56 25.81
CA VAL A 97 0.16 -15.72 26.19
C VAL A 97 -0.71 -15.32 25.00
N LEU A 98 -1.21 -16.32 24.28
CA LEU A 98 -2.12 -16.15 23.16
C LEU A 98 -3.57 -16.10 23.64
N ARG A 99 -4.32 -15.07 23.23
CA ARG A 99 -5.76 -15.00 23.46
C ARG A 99 -6.47 -14.55 22.18
N PHE A 100 -7.57 -15.24 21.88
CA PHE A 100 -8.48 -14.85 20.81
C PHE A 100 -9.57 -13.94 21.36
N PHE A 101 -9.92 -12.94 20.57
CA PHE A 101 -10.98 -12.00 20.88
C PHE A 101 -11.91 -11.87 19.69
N GLY A 102 -13.20 -11.72 19.97
CA GLY A 102 -14.14 -11.09 19.05
C GLY A 102 -13.75 -9.62 18.76
N LEU A 103 -14.74 -8.79 18.45
CA LEU A 103 -14.48 -7.40 18.09
C LEU A 103 -14.01 -6.58 19.29
N SER A 104 -12.71 -6.27 19.37
CA SER A 104 -12.10 -5.57 20.51
C SER A 104 -11.03 -4.58 20.04
N SER A 105 -10.82 -3.46 20.74
CA SER A 105 -9.58 -2.69 20.55
C SER A 105 -8.38 -3.43 21.16
N VAL A 106 -7.17 -3.11 20.70
CA VAL A 106 -5.92 -3.67 21.25
C VAL A 106 -5.77 -3.32 22.74
N GLY A 107 -6.13 -2.10 23.14
CA GLY A 107 -6.08 -1.66 24.53
C GLY A 107 -7.09 -2.41 25.42
N GLU A 108 -8.32 -2.61 24.95
CA GLU A 108 -9.32 -3.40 25.69
C GLU A 108 -8.90 -4.87 25.80
N ALA A 109 -8.40 -5.46 24.71
CA ALA A 109 -7.92 -6.84 24.68
C ALA A 109 -6.74 -7.02 25.66
N GLN A 110 -5.77 -6.11 25.61
CA GLN A 110 -4.66 -6.07 26.58
C GLN A 110 -5.18 -6.02 28.03
N MET A 111 -6.10 -5.10 28.35
CA MET A 111 -6.62 -4.96 29.71
C MET A 111 -7.47 -6.15 30.17
N ARG A 112 -8.04 -6.95 29.26
CA ARG A 112 -8.68 -8.23 29.60
C ARG A 112 -7.63 -9.25 30.05
N VAL A 113 -6.55 -9.41 29.28
CA VAL A 113 -5.46 -10.33 29.65
C VAL A 113 -4.75 -9.89 30.92
N TYR A 114 -4.57 -8.58 31.14
CA TYR A 114 -3.97 -8.09 32.39
C TYR A 114 -4.81 -8.47 33.62
N ARG A 115 -6.14 -8.38 33.53
CA ARG A 115 -7.03 -8.83 34.61
C ARG A 115 -6.94 -10.33 34.84
N GLU A 116 -6.92 -11.12 33.77
CA GLU A 116 -6.74 -12.57 33.83
C GLU A 116 -5.43 -12.96 34.54
N LEU A 117 -4.33 -12.30 34.17
CA LEU A 117 -2.99 -12.57 34.72
C LEU A 117 -2.67 -11.79 36.00
N ARG A 118 -3.65 -11.05 36.55
CA ARG A 118 -3.50 -10.18 37.74
C ARG A 118 -2.34 -9.18 37.64
N LEU A 119 -2.09 -8.68 36.42
CA LEU A 119 -1.08 -7.66 36.13
C LEU A 119 -1.64 -6.25 36.33
N LYS A 120 -0.84 -5.38 36.94
CA LYS A 120 -1.15 -3.95 37.09
C LYS A 120 -0.23 -3.12 36.21
N LEU A 121 -0.79 -2.12 35.52
CA LEU A 121 -0.02 -1.18 34.70
C LEU A 121 1.03 -0.41 35.52
N ALA A 122 0.69 -0.05 36.76
CA ALA A 122 1.61 0.59 37.71
C ALA A 122 2.88 -0.22 38.02
N ASP A 123 2.86 -1.54 37.83
CA ASP A 123 4.00 -2.41 38.10
C ASP A 123 4.64 -2.96 36.81
N THR A 124 4.25 -2.42 35.65
CA THR A 124 4.56 -3.00 34.34
C THR A 124 5.17 -1.99 33.38
N ILE A 125 6.31 -2.37 32.79
CA ILE A 125 6.80 -1.75 31.55
C ILE A 125 6.22 -2.51 30.38
N GLN A 126 5.52 -1.79 29.51
CA GLN A 126 4.88 -2.34 28.32
C GLN A 126 5.80 -2.12 27.13
N PHE A 127 5.94 -3.07 26.21
CA PHE A 127 6.60 -2.81 24.93
C PHE A 127 5.80 -3.32 23.73
N ARG A 128 6.05 -2.75 22.56
CA ARG A 128 5.37 -3.10 21.31
C ARG A 128 6.27 -3.94 20.41
N LEU A 129 5.68 -4.95 19.79
CA LEU A 129 6.35 -5.74 18.76
C LEU A 129 5.32 -6.26 17.77
N ASP A 130 5.53 -5.96 16.49
CA ASP A 130 4.70 -6.49 15.41
C ASP A 130 5.15 -7.93 15.08
N ASP A 131 4.30 -8.68 14.37
CA ASP A 131 4.45 -10.11 14.11
C ASP A 131 5.42 -10.47 12.97
N ASP A 132 6.15 -9.49 12.47
CA ASP A 132 7.15 -9.61 11.41
C ASP A 132 8.46 -8.86 11.74
N ASP A 133 8.61 -8.41 12.98
CA ASP A 133 9.78 -7.69 13.49
C ASP A 133 10.55 -8.53 14.53
N CYS A 134 11.84 -8.21 14.75
CA CYS A 134 12.68 -8.81 15.79
C CYS A 134 13.22 -7.77 16.77
N LEU A 135 13.41 -8.20 18.02
CA LEU A 135 14.21 -7.48 19.01
C LEU A 135 15.64 -8.06 19.05
N CYS A 136 16.61 -7.27 19.53
CA CYS A 136 17.95 -7.78 19.79
C CYS A 136 17.94 -8.84 20.90
N ALA A 137 18.92 -9.74 20.90
CA ALA A 137 18.97 -10.90 21.80
C ALA A 137 19.04 -10.53 23.30
N ASP A 138 19.43 -9.31 23.65
CA ASP A 138 19.51 -8.83 25.02
C ASP A 138 18.53 -7.69 25.32
N TYR A 139 17.49 -7.52 24.50
CA TYR A 139 16.54 -6.41 24.62
C TYR A 139 15.91 -6.31 26.02
N ILE A 140 15.46 -7.41 26.62
CA ILE A 140 14.81 -7.40 27.93
C ILE A 140 15.79 -6.97 29.03
N GLU A 141 17.01 -7.50 28.99
CA GLU A 141 18.08 -7.14 29.92
C GLU A 141 18.42 -5.64 29.80
N GLN A 142 18.62 -5.15 28.58
CA GLN A 142 18.90 -3.74 28.31
C GLN A 142 17.74 -2.84 28.71
N LEU A 143 16.50 -3.26 28.47
CA LEU A 143 15.31 -2.51 28.87
C LEU A 143 15.23 -2.38 30.39
N LYS A 144 15.47 -3.45 31.14
CA LYS A 144 15.51 -3.41 32.62
C LYS A 144 16.63 -2.50 33.11
N ALA A 145 17.83 -2.63 32.56
CA ALA A 145 19.00 -1.82 32.94
C ALA A 145 18.76 -0.32 32.74
N HIS A 146 18.18 0.07 31.60
CA HIS A 146 17.90 1.49 31.30
C HIS A 146 16.64 2.03 31.99
N ALA A 147 15.69 1.15 32.33
CA ALA A 147 14.53 1.54 33.12
C ALA A 147 14.87 1.75 34.60
N GLN A 148 15.82 1.00 35.16
CA GLN A 148 16.11 1.00 36.59
C GLN A 148 16.33 2.42 37.17
N PRO A 149 17.16 3.30 36.57
CA PRO A 149 17.37 4.67 37.08
C PRO A 149 16.15 5.59 36.89
N MET A 150 15.15 5.17 36.12
CA MET A 150 13.93 5.93 35.85
C MET A 150 12.80 5.55 36.83
N LEU A 151 12.88 4.38 37.47
CA LEU A 151 11.86 3.88 38.39
C LEU A 151 11.83 4.60 39.74
N ASP A 152 12.89 5.32 40.08
CA ASP A 152 12.96 6.12 41.31
C ASP A 152 11.98 7.31 41.28
N SER A 153 11.44 7.63 40.09
CA SER A 153 10.39 8.63 39.92
C SER A 153 9.03 7.96 39.64
N PRO A 154 7.92 8.49 40.22
CA PRO A 154 6.57 8.03 39.88
C PRO A 154 6.10 8.51 38.50
N GLU A 155 6.87 9.34 37.80
CA GLU A 155 6.49 9.87 36.49
C GLU A 155 6.54 8.80 35.38
N PRO A 156 5.56 8.78 34.45
CA PRO A 156 5.63 7.90 33.29
C PRO A 156 6.86 8.19 32.42
N PHE A 157 7.45 7.14 31.87
CA PHE A 157 8.62 7.25 31.00
C PHE A 157 8.57 6.28 29.81
N ALA A 158 9.27 6.64 28.74
CA ALA A 158 9.37 5.82 27.54
C ALA A 158 10.83 5.47 27.20
N ILE A 159 11.05 4.27 26.68
CA ILE A 159 12.38 3.79 26.29
C ILE A 159 12.34 3.30 24.85
N SER A 160 13.29 3.73 24.04
CA SER A 160 13.43 3.30 22.64
C SER A 160 14.82 2.73 22.38
N LEU A 161 14.93 1.84 21.41
CA LEU A 161 16.22 1.52 20.78
C LEU A 161 16.75 2.71 19.99
N GLY A 162 18.07 2.75 19.77
CA GLY A 162 18.76 3.83 19.06
C GLY A 162 18.58 3.83 17.54
N GLY A 163 18.09 2.72 16.98
CA GLY A 163 17.83 2.58 15.55
C GLY A 163 17.26 1.22 15.20
N VAL A 164 17.07 1.00 13.90
CA VAL A 164 16.63 -0.28 13.35
C VAL A 164 17.52 -0.73 12.18
N LEU A 165 17.71 -2.04 12.11
CA LEU A 165 18.14 -2.73 10.90
C LEU A 165 16.90 -2.91 10.02
N TYR A 166 16.75 -2.04 9.03
CA TYR A 166 15.59 -2.06 8.13
C TYR A 166 15.89 -2.93 6.92
N CYS A 167 15.18 -4.05 6.80
CA CYS A 167 15.32 -5.02 5.74
C CYS A 167 14.21 -4.86 4.70
N ALA A 168 14.48 -4.10 3.63
CA ALA A 168 13.58 -4.00 2.49
C ALA A 168 13.79 -5.19 1.56
N THR A 169 12.88 -6.16 1.60
CA THR A 169 12.91 -7.34 0.73
C THR A 169 12.16 -7.12 -0.58
N VAL A 170 11.41 -6.01 -0.67
CA VAL A 170 10.55 -5.65 -1.79
C VAL A 170 10.66 -4.15 -2.11
N GLY A 171 10.71 -3.78 -3.39
CA GLY A 171 10.82 -2.41 -3.90
C GLY A 171 11.81 -2.30 -5.07
N ASN A 172 11.99 -1.10 -5.65
CA ASN A 172 12.92 -0.87 -6.79
C ASN A 172 14.40 -1.16 -6.46
N THR A 173 14.77 -1.30 -5.19
CA THR A 173 16.10 -1.76 -4.74
C THR A 173 15.96 -2.46 -3.38
N PRO A 174 15.83 -3.80 -3.33
CA PRO A 174 15.95 -4.56 -2.09
C PRO A 174 17.30 -4.28 -1.45
N ALA A 175 17.25 -3.87 -0.19
CA ALA A 175 18.40 -3.35 0.51
C ALA A 175 18.20 -3.39 2.01
N THR A 176 19.32 -3.48 2.71
CA THR A 176 19.39 -3.44 4.17
C THR A 176 20.00 -2.11 4.57
N TYR A 177 19.32 -1.42 5.46
CA TYR A 177 19.72 -0.10 5.91
C TYR A 177 19.87 -0.10 7.43
N HIS A 178 20.82 0.70 7.91
CA HIS A 178 20.73 1.22 9.25
C HIS A 178 19.87 2.48 9.21
N TRP A 179 18.75 2.47 9.93
CA TRP A 179 17.92 3.65 10.10
C TRP A 179 18.03 4.11 11.57
N PRO A 180 18.73 5.21 11.88
CA PRO A 180 18.90 5.72 13.25
C PRO A 180 17.63 6.44 13.75
N VAL A 181 16.48 5.77 13.61
CA VAL A 181 15.18 6.27 14.07
C VAL A 181 14.95 5.89 15.51
N ARG A 182 14.46 6.86 16.28
CA ARG A 182 14.06 6.69 17.68
C ARG A 182 12.54 6.69 17.78
N PHE A 183 12.02 6.01 18.78
CA PHE A 183 10.58 5.88 19.08
C PHE A 183 9.76 5.34 17.90
N LEU A 184 10.38 4.52 17.04
CA LEU A 184 9.63 3.65 16.13
C LEU A 184 8.87 2.61 16.95
N ALA A 185 7.74 2.10 16.46
CA ALA A 185 6.89 1.21 17.26
C ALA A 185 7.59 -0.07 17.75
N VAL A 186 8.52 -0.65 16.98
CA VAL A 186 9.24 -1.88 17.34
C VAL A 186 10.14 -1.67 18.56
N GLY A 187 9.94 -2.47 19.60
CA GLY A 187 10.72 -2.40 20.84
C GLY A 187 10.54 -1.10 21.63
N LEU A 188 9.58 -0.26 21.26
CA LEU A 188 9.24 0.92 22.04
C LEU A 188 8.54 0.51 23.32
N ALA A 189 9.07 0.97 24.45
CA ALA A 189 8.57 0.67 25.77
C ALA A 189 7.98 1.91 26.47
N LEU A 190 7.00 1.68 27.34
CA LEU A 190 6.33 2.69 28.16
C LEU A 190 6.05 2.13 29.56
N LYS A 191 6.47 2.86 30.58
CA LYS A 191 5.95 2.74 31.94
C LYS A 191 4.88 3.81 32.16
N HIS A 192 3.67 3.39 32.51
CA HIS A 192 2.58 4.30 32.84
C HIS A 192 1.56 3.59 33.73
N ASP A 193 1.08 4.26 34.78
CA ASP A 193 0.29 3.59 35.82
C ASP A 193 -1.14 3.22 35.45
N THR A 194 -1.73 3.92 34.46
CA THR A 194 -3.15 3.80 34.13
C THR A 194 -3.43 3.67 32.63
N LYS A 195 -2.43 3.86 31.76
CA LYS A 195 -2.62 3.88 30.31
C LYS A 195 -1.82 2.78 29.61
N SER A 196 -2.48 2.17 28.62
CA SER A 196 -1.84 1.30 27.66
C SER A 196 -0.87 2.08 26.76
N ILE A 197 0.22 1.43 26.35
CA ILE A 197 1.14 1.96 25.34
C ILE A 197 0.45 2.30 24.01
N PHE A 198 -0.67 1.65 23.67
CA PHE A 198 -1.47 1.94 22.49
C PHE A 198 -2.36 3.18 22.63
N GLY A 199 -2.44 3.78 23.83
CA GLY A 199 -3.12 5.06 24.06
C GLY A 199 -2.39 6.26 23.43
N PHE A 200 -1.18 6.05 22.92
CA PHE A 200 -0.30 7.10 22.42
C PHE A 200 0.27 6.73 21.03
N GLY A 201 0.45 7.73 20.17
CA GLY A 201 1.25 7.55 18.95
C GLY A 201 2.72 7.35 19.32
N HIS A 202 3.42 6.41 18.68
CA HIS A 202 4.78 6.01 19.06
C HIS A 202 5.77 7.20 19.10
N PHE A 203 5.81 8.04 18.05
CA PHE A 203 6.64 9.25 18.03
C PHE A 203 6.21 10.34 19.03
N ALA A 204 4.99 10.27 19.58
CA ALA A 204 4.53 11.24 20.55
C ALA A 204 5.05 10.94 21.96
N LEU A 205 5.57 9.74 22.23
CA LEU A 205 6.05 9.36 23.56
C LEU A 205 7.27 10.19 23.98
N GLU A 206 8.22 10.41 23.07
CA GLU A 206 9.41 11.24 23.32
C GLU A 206 9.06 12.67 23.79
N GLN A 207 8.00 13.25 23.20
CA GLN A 207 7.57 14.62 23.50
C GLN A 207 6.72 14.71 24.76
N ARG A 208 6.15 13.59 25.22
CA ARG A 208 5.15 13.56 26.30
C ARG A 208 5.70 13.09 27.62
N PHE A 209 6.76 12.29 27.59
CA PHE A 209 7.27 11.61 28.75
C PHE A 209 8.78 11.75 28.82
N ARG A 210 9.32 11.68 30.04
CA ARG A 210 10.76 11.46 30.22
C ARG A 210 11.15 10.24 29.41
N SER A 211 12.28 10.31 28.71
CA SER A 211 12.64 9.22 27.81
C SER A 211 14.12 8.89 27.81
N CYS A 212 14.41 7.64 27.45
CA CYS A 212 15.75 7.08 27.38
C CYS A 212 15.93 6.32 26.07
N ILE A 213 17.16 6.33 25.55
CA ILE A 213 17.56 5.57 24.37
C ILE A 213 18.53 4.50 24.80
N ILE A 214 18.26 3.24 24.44
CA ILE A 214 19.22 2.15 24.58
C ILE A 214 20.24 2.30 23.45
N PRO A 215 21.52 2.59 23.76
CA PRO A 215 22.56 2.77 22.75
C PRO A 215 22.98 1.42 22.15
N ASP A 216 23.55 1.46 20.96
CA ASP A 216 24.23 0.31 20.30
C ASP A 216 23.42 -0.99 20.20
N ARG A 217 22.09 -0.86 20.22
CA ARG A 217 21.15 -1.95 20.00
C ARG A 217 20.13 -1.58 18.96
N LEU A 218 19.84 -2.55 18.10
CA LEU A 218 18.92 -2.41 16.97
C LEU A 218 17.75 -3.37 17.13
N ALA A 219 16.57 -2.93 16.68
CA ALA A 219 15.52 -3.85 16.28
C ALA A 219 15.65 -4.17 14.79
N LEU A 220 15.13 -5.31 14.36
CA LEU A 220 15.01 -5.64 12.94
C LEU A 220 13.58 -5.35 12.50
N VAL A 221 13.45 -4.55 11.44
CA VAL A 221 12.16 -4.29 10.79
C VAL A 221 12.16 -4.93 9.41
N SER A 222 11.18 -5.79 9.14
CA SER A 222 11.01 -6.36 7.80
C SER A 222 10.06 -5.52 6.95
N HIS A 223 10.42 -5.32 5.69
CA HIS A 223 9.55 -4.66 4.72
C HIS A 223 9.41 -5.51 3.46
N SER A 224 8.31 -6.26 3.42
CA SER A 224 8.01 -7.29 2.42
C SER A 224 6.90 -6.92 1.44
N GLY A 225 6.47 -5.64 1.43
CA GLY A 225 5.43 -5.14 0.51
C GLY A 225 3.99 -5.45 0.94
N ILE A 226 3.78 -6.27 1.97
CA ILE A 226 2.48 -6.49 2.63
C ILE A 226 2.26 -5.59 3.86
N ASN A 227 3.28 -4.80 4.21
CA ASN A 227 3.23 -3.84 5.32
C ASN A 227 2.39 -2.61 4.95
N ASP A 228 1.79 -1.97 5.96
CA ASP A 228 0.95 -0.77 5.79
C ASP A 228 1.75 0.48 5.36
N THR A 229 3.08 0.40 5.33
CA THR A 229 3.99 1.53 5.06
C THR A 229 4.64 1.38 3.70
N THR A 230 4.53 2.36 2.81
CA THR A 230 5.28 2.41 1.56
C THR A 230 6.74 2.83 1.80
N PHE A 231 7.70 2.13 1.20
CA PHE A 231 9.11 2.47 1.20
C PHE A 231 9.59 2.87 -0.21
N THR A 232 10.34 3.98 -0.34
CA THR A 232 10.99 4.37 -1.61
C THR A 232 12.43 4.85 -1.37
N PRO A 233 13.32 4.78 -2.37
CA PRO A 233 14.69 5.29 -2.24
C PRO A 233 14.77 6.78 -1.85
N GLU A 234 13.85 7.60 -2.35
CA GLU A 234 13.77 9.02 -1.98
C GLU A 234 13.35 9.20 -0.52
N MET A 235 12.44 8.35 -0.02
CA MET A 235 12.08 8.32 1.40
C MET A 235 13.27 7.90 2.26
N ALA A 236 14.04 6.91 1.81
CA ALA A 236 15.25 6.45 2.50
C ALA A 236 16.24 7.61 2.70
N LYS A 237 16.55 8.33 1.62
CA LYS A 237 17.43 9.52 1.67
C LYS A 237 16.87 10.61 2.58
N LYS A 238 15.58 10.94 2.45
CA LYS A 238 14.94 12.00 3.26
C LYS A 238 14.87 11.68 4.75
N ARG A 239 14.81 10.39 5.11
CA ARG A 239 14.63 9.92 6.49
C ARG A 239 15.94 9.46 7.14
N GLY A 240 17.07 9.66 6.48
CA GLY A 240 18.39 9.36 7.06
C GLY A 240 18.73 7.87 7.10
N PHE A 241 18.20 7.07 6.17
CA PHE A 241 18.59 5.67 6.04
C PHE A 241 20.02 5.59 5.48
N VAL A 242 20.87 4.80 6.12
CA VAL A 242 22.24 4.51 5.69
C VAL A 242 22.27 3.12 5.09
N LEU A 243 22.60 3.02 3.80
CA LEU A 243 22.75 1.73 3.11
C LEU A 243 23.94 0.97 3.71
N LEU A 244 23.77 -0.32 3.99
CA LEU A 244 24.82 -1.16 4.55
C LEU A 244 25.40 -2.13 3.51
N ASP A 245 26.70 -2.37 3.61
CA ASP A 245 27.41 -3.45 2.91
C ASP A 245 27.28 -4.80 3.63
N GLU A 246 27.76 -5.89 3.01
CA GLU A 246 27.64 -7.25 3.56
C GLU A 246 28.39 -7.43 4.88
N GLY A 247 29.55 -6.79 5.05
CA GLY A 247 30.33 -6.85 6.29
C GLY A 247 29.62 -6.15 7.44
N GLN A 248 29.10 -4.95 7.18
CA GLN A 248 28.31 -4.16 8.14
C GLN A 248 27.00 -4.86 8.53
N ILE A 249 26.36 -5.56 7.59
CA ILE A 249 25.18 -6.39 7.86
C ILE A 249 25.56 -7.57 8.75
N ALA A 250 26.61 -8.32 8.39
CA ALA A 250 27.07 -9.48 9.16
C ALA A 250 27.43 -9.11 10.60
N GLU A 251 28.14 -8.00 10.80
CA GLU A 251 28.47 -7.44 12.11
C GLU A 251 27.21 -7.16 12.94
N ARG A 252 26.25 -6.42 12.39
CA ARG A 252 25.00 -6.07 13.09
C ARG A 252 24.14 -7.29 13.39
N LEU A 253 24.09 -8.25 12.48
CA LEU A 253 23.41 -9.54 12.70
C LEU A 253 24.07 -10.33 13.82
N ALA A 254 25.40 -10.43 13.83
CA ALA A 254 26.12 -11.15 14.88
C ALA A 254 25.93 -10.49 16.25
N GLN A 255 25.97 -9.16 16.30
CA GLN A 255 25.82 -8.39 17.53
C GLN A 255 24.38 -8.44 18.09
N ASN A 256 23.37 -8.24 17.24
CA ASN A 256 22.00 -8.02 17.69
C ASN A 256 21.11 -9.25 17.52
N PHE A 257 21.32 -10.05 16.47
CA PHE A 257 20.40 -11.11 16.05
C PHE A 257 21.10 -12.46 15.79
N PRO A 258 21.96 -12.95 16.71
CA PRO A 258 22.74 -14.18 16.51
C PRO A 258 21.85 -15.44 16.36
N PHE A 259 20.61 -15.36 16.82
CA PHE A 259 19.61 -16.44 16.77
C PHE A 259 18.93 -16.61 15.39
N LEU A 260 19.13 -15.69 14.44
CA LEU A 260 18.49 -15.80 13.14
C LEU A 260 19.05 -17.00 12.35
N THR A 261 18.19 -17.98 12.13
CA THR A 261 18.48 -19.14 11.28
C THR A 261 18.65 -18.72 9.82
N ALA A 262 19.20 -19.62 8.99
CA ALA A 262 19.26 -19.40 7.54
C ALA A 262 17.87 -19.08 6.96
N ARG A 263 16.83 -19.80 7.41
CA ARG A 263 15.44 -19.56 7.00
C ARG A 263 14.93 -18.17 7.41
N ALA A 264 15.25 -17.72 8.62
CA ALA A 264 14.88 -16.40 9.10
C ALA A 264 15.59 -15.29 8.31
N LYS A 265 16.89 -15.47 8.02
CA LYS A 265 17.68 -14.55 7.18
C LYS A 265 17.08 -14.43 5.77
N VAL A 266 16.62 -15.53 5.17
CA VAL A 266 15.94 -15.49 3.86
C VAL A 266 14.66 -14.67 3.89
N LEU A 267 13.84 -14.75 4.96
CA LEU A 267 12.61 -13.96 5.09
C LEU A 267 12.87 -12.44 5.08
N VAL A 268 14.05 -12.02 5.52
CA VAL A 268 14.49 -10.62 5.56
C VAL A 268 15.49 -10.29 4.44
N GLY A 269 15.66 -11.20 3.48
CA GLY A 269 16.45 -10.98 2.25
C GLY A 269 17.97 -11.17 2.39
N LEU A 270 18.45 -12.08 3.25
CA LEU A 270 19.88 -12.30 3.55
C LEU A 270 20.28 -13.79 3.47
N PRO A 271 21.52 -14.16 3.03
CA PRO A 271 22.54 -13.30 2.41
C PRO A 271 22.22 -12.96 0.96
N ARG A 272 22.75 -11.84 0.46
CA ARG A 272 22.48 -11.40 -0.93
C ARG A 272 23.23 -12.25 -1.97
N ALA A 273 24.39 -12.80 -1.63
CA ALA A 273 25.17 -13.68 -2.51
C ALA A 273 24.51 -15.05 -2.83
N LEU A 274 23.44 -15.43 -2.14
CA LEU A 274 22.59 -16.56 -2.53
C LEU A 274 21.36 -16.12 -3.34
N GLN A 275 21.23 -14.83 -3.65
CA GLN A 275 20.25 -14.25 -4.56
C GLN A 275 20.84 -13.96 -5.95
N THR A 276 22.13 -14.23 -6.18
CA THR A 276 22.75 -14.14 -7.51
C THR A 276 22.48 -15.35 -8.40
N ASP A 277 22.00 -16.47 -7.84
CA ASP A 277 21.53 -17.65 -8.59
C ASP A 277 20.14 -18.16 -8.17
N VAL A 278 19.38 -17.34 -7.44
CA VAL A 278 17.95 -17.57 -7.16
C VAL A 278 17.20 -16.27 -7.47
N PRO A 279 16.37 -16.23 -8.52
CA PRO A 279 15.79 -14.98 -9.00
C PRO A 279 14.86 -14.33 -7.97
N MET A 280 15.09 -13.03 -7.81
CA MET A 280 14.50 -12.13 -6.82
C MET A 280 12.97 -12.15 -6.82
N ALA A 281 12.37 -12.53 -5.69
CA ALA A 281 10.95 -12.41 -5.44
C ALA A 281 10.57 -10.96 -5.08
N GLN A 282 9.90 -10.25 -6.00
CA GLN A 282 9.16 -9.01 -5.73
C GLN A 282 7.70 -9.37 -5.36
N SER A 283 7.11 -8.70 -4.36
CA SER A 283 5.68 -8.80 -3.98
C SER A 283 4.75 -8.62 -5.19
N HIS A 284 3.66 -9.33 -5.47
CA HIS A 284 2.98 -10.60 -5.14
C HIS A 284 1.99 -10.79 -6.33
N PRO A 285 1.43 -11.96 -6.67
CA PRO A 285 1.60 -13.31 -6.13
C PRO A 285 2.73 -14.05 -6.87
N HIS A 286 3.01 -15.30 -6.52
CA HIS A 286 3.54 -16.42 -7.34
C HIS A 286 4.38 -16.20 -8.61
N HIS A 287 5.19 -15.16 -8.78
CA HIS A 287 5.99 -15.08 -10.00
C HIS A 287 6.98 -16.24 -10.04
N PRO A 288 6.89 -17.13 -11.05
CA PRO A 288 7.93 -18.08 -11.33
C PRO A 288 9.25 -17.31 -11.58
N PRO A 289 10.41 -17.98 -11.72
CA PRO A 289 11.67 -17.36 -12.18
C PRO A 289 11.56 -16.60 -13.53
N VAL A 290 10.36 -16.59 -14.12
CA VAL A 290 9.94 -15.95 -15.35
C VAL A 290 8.61 -15.21 -15.10
N PRO A 291 8.24 -14.20 -15.89
CA PRO A 291 6.93 -13.55 -15.82
C PRO A 291 5.80 -14.57 -15.81
N PHE A 292 4.68 -14.24 -15.16
CA PHE A 292 3.55 -15.17 -15.06
C PHE A 292 3.04 -15.57 -16.43
N TRP A 293 3.08 -14.65 -17.39
CA TRP A 293 2.72 -14.97 -18.75
C TRP A 293 3.61 -16.04 -19.37
N LEU A 294 4.90 -16.03 -19.09
CA LEU A 294 5.84 -17.00 -19.64
C LEU A 294 5.62 -18.37 -19.01
N HIS A 295 5.35 -18.43 -17.69
CA HIS A 295 4.95 -19.67 -17.04
C HIS A 295 3.58 -20.17 -17.49
N ALA A 296 2.61 -19.28 -17.67
CA ALA A 296 1.29 -19.62 -18.17
C ALA A 296 1.39 -20.24 -19.57
N MET A 297 2.20 -19.66 -20.45
CA MET A 297 2.43 -20.18 -21.80
C MET A 297 3.26 -21.46 -21.82
N ALA A 298 4.27 -21.60 -20.95
CA ALA A 298 5.19 -22.74 -20.97
C ALA A 298 4.66 -23.98 -20.23
N THR A 299 4.03 -23.79 -19.06
CA THR A 299 3.83 -24.89 -18.11
C THR A 299 2.38 -25.10 -17.70
N SER A 300 1.55 -24.05 -17.66
CA SER A 300 0.15 -24.15 -17.24
C SER A 300 -0.72 -24.86 -18.30
N ARG A 301 -2.01 -25.09 -18.00
CA ARG A 301 -2.99 -25.54 -19.01
C ARG A 301 -3.32 -24.50 -20.09
N TYR A 302 -2.94 -23.24 -19.87
CA TYR A 302 -3.21 -22.09 -20.73
C TYR A 302 -2.05 -21.80 -21.70
N ARG A 303 -1.53 -22.84 -22.38
CA ARG A 303 -0.39 -22.78 -23.33
C ARG A 303 -0.73 -22.17 -24.70
N ARG A 304 -1.69 -21.25 -24.74
CA ARG A 304 -2.18 -20.62 -25.97
C ARG A 304 -2.00 -19.12 -25.85
N GLY A 305 -1.33 -18.51 -26.81
CA GLY A 305 -0.94 -17.12 -26.73
C GLY A 305 0.18 -16.82 -27.72
N PHE A 306 0.70 -15.59 -27.67
CA PHE A 306 1.87 -15.18 -28.42
C PHE A 306 2.66 -14.13 -27.65
N PHE A 307 3.94 -14.01 -27.95
CA PHE A 307 4.80 -12.93 -27.52
C PHE A 307 5.53 -12.39 -28.75
N ILE A 308 5.32 -11.13 -29.08
CA ILE A 308 5.96 -10.43 -30.20
C ILE A 308 6.77 -9.31 -29.59
N ALA A 309 8.08 -9.30 -29.82
CA ALA A 309 8.97 -8.27 -29.29
C ALA A 309 9.60 -7.48 -30.43
N GLU A 310 9.63 -6.17 -30.27
CA GLU A 310 10.29 -5.20 -31.14
C GLU A 310 11.18 -4.30 -30.28
N ASP A 311 11.91 -3.38 -30.91
CA ASP A 311 12.88 -2.51 -30.22
C ASP A 311 12.24 -1.59 -29.16
N SER A 312 11.03 -1.08 -29.42
CA SER A 312 10.36 -0.10 -28.56
C SER A 312 9.16 -0.65 -27.77
N PHE A 313 8.69 -1.87 -28.08
CA PHE A 313 7.51 -2.46 -27.44
C PHE A 313 7.52 -3.99 -27.51
N ALA A 314 6.58 -4.61 -26.77
CA ALA A 314 6.21 -6.00 -26.99
C ALA A 314 4.70 -6.21 -26.87
N LEU A 315 4.14 -7.17 -27.59
CA LEU A 315 2.78 -7.64 -27.44
C LEU A 315 2.80 -9.00 -26.74
N GLN A 316 2.11 -9.10 -25.61
CA GLN A 316 2.00 -10.33 -24.83
C GLN A 316 0.53 -10.74 -24.78
N HIS A 317 0.18 -11.83 -25.46
CA HIS A 317 -1.16 -12.41 -25.39
C HIS A 317 -1.15 -13.72 -24.60
N THR A 318 -2.00 -13.83 -23.58
CA THR A 318 -2.32 -15.12 -22.94
C THR A 318 -3.80 -15.43 -23.09
N ARG A 319 -4.12 -16.54 -23.76
CA ARG A 319 -5.50 -16.98 -23.98
C ARG A 319 -5.97 -17.88 -22.84
N ARG A 320 -7.04 -17.44 -22.18
CA ARG A 320 -7.81 -18.21 -21.20
C ARG A 320 -9.23 -18.42 -21.75
N LYS A 321 -10.24 -17.76 -21.19
CA LYS A 321 -11.63 -17.80 -21.70
C LYS A 321 -11.86 -16.76 -22.80
N ARG A 322 -12.83 -17.02 -23.69
CA ARG A 322 -13.25 -16.08 -24.75
C ARG A 322 -14.32 -15.08 -24.30
N ASP A 323 -14.73 -15.12 -23.03
CA ASP A 323 -15.75 -14.21 -22.50
C ASP A 323 -15.26 -12.76 -22.45
N VAL A 324 -14.01 -12.54 -22.01
CA VAL A 324 -13.39 -11.23 -21.88
C VAL A 324 -11.95 -11.30 -22.39
N LEU A 325 -11.59 -10.36 -23.26
CA LEU A 325 -10.23 -9.96 -23.55
C LEU A 325 -9.93 -8.65 -22.83
N TYR A 326 -8.99 -8.69 -21.89
CA TYR A 326 -8.48 -7.52 -21.18
C TYR A 326 -7.19 -7.02 -21.85
N VAL A 327 -7.26 -5.88 -22.50
CA VAL A 327 -6.15 -5.22 -23.19
C VAL A 327 -5.55 -4.18 -22.26
N GLY A 328 -4.32 -4.40 -21.81
CA GLY A 328 -3.62 -3.56 -20.86
C GLY A 328 -2.43 -2.83 -21.48
N PHE A 329 -2.27 -1.55 -21.18
CA PHE A 329 -1.15 -0.73 -21.68
C PHE A 329 -0.26 -0.26 -20.54
N ASP A 330 1.05 -0.37 -20.76
CA ASP A 330 2.02 0.14 -19.81
C ASP A 330 2.00 1.66 -19.68
N ASP A 331 2.43 2.14 -18.51
CA ASP A 331 2.59 3.56 -18.25
C ASP A 331 4.04 4.03 -18.48
N LEU A 332 4.25 5.33 -18.29
CA LEU A 332 5.56 5.96 -18.48
C LEU A 332 6.63 5.42 -17.52
N SER A 333 6.23 4.91 -16.33
CA SER A 333 7.17 4.33 -15.38
C SER A 333 7.68 2.98 -15.87
N ARG A 334 6.78 2.14 -16.39
CA ARG A 334 7.08 0.83 -16.99
C ARG A 334 7.86 0.96 -18.30
N ALA A 335 7.62 2.02 -19.07
CA ALA A 335 8.36 2.35 -20.27
C ALA A 335 9.82 2.77 -20.00
N ARG A 336 10.12 3.20 -18.77
CA ARG A 336 11.47 3.58 -18.31
C ARG A 336 12.14 2.46 -17.51
N ASP A 337 11.42 1.39 -17.23
CA ASP A 337 11.96 0.25 -16.51
C ASP A 337 13.02 -0.47 -17.37
N LYS A 338 14.16 -0.77 -16.76
CA LYS A 338 15.23 -1.54 -17.42
C LYS A 338 14.86 -3.01 -17.50
N ASN A 339 13.98 -3.50 -16.62
CA ASN A 339 13.48 -4.86 -16.69
C ASN A 339 12.43 -5.00 -17.79
N ARG A 340 12.84 -5.61 -18.91
CA ARG A 340 11.95 -5.94 -20.03
C ARG A 340 11.21 -7.26 -19.83
N LEU A 341 11.75 -8.16 -19.00
CA LEU A 341 11.17 -9.46 -18.71
C LEU A 341 10.25 -9.35 -17.50
N ARG A 342 9.05 -8.83 -17.75
CA ARG A 342 8.02 -8.57 -16.73
C ARG A 342 6.63 -8.84 -17.26
N ASP A 343 5.65 -8.84 -16.36
CA ASP A 343 4.25 -8.85 -16.77
C ASP A 343 3.81 -7.50 -17.38
N PRO A 344 2.92 -7.52 -18.38
CA PRO A 344 2.27 -6.31 -18.85
C PRO A 344 1.30 -5.76 -17.79
N TRP A 345 0.99 -4.47 -17.89
CA TRP A 345 -0.01 -3.84 -17.03
C TRP A 345 -1.36 -4.60 -17.05
N GLY A 346 -1.90 -4.88 -15.86
CA GLY A 346 -3.19 -5.57 -15.71
C GLY A 346 -3.16 -7.10 -15.85
N TYR A 347 -1.98 -7.71 -16.09
CA TYR A 347 -1.86 -9.17 -16.25
C TYR A 347 -2.43 -9.95 -15.06
N GLY A 348 -1.97 -9.65 -13.84
CA GLY A 348 -2.39 -10.35 -12.63
C GLY A 348 -3.90 -10.23 -12.36
N LEU A 349 -4.51 -9.09 -12.67
CA LEU A 349 -5.97 -8.93 -12.57
C LEU A 349 -6.69 -9.87 -13.54
N ALA A 350 -6.29 -9.85 -14.81
CA ALA A 350 -6.87 -10.72 -15.83
C ALA A 350 -6.69 -12.21 -15.48
N GLU A 351 -5.54 -12.57 -14.93
CA GLU A 351 -5.28 -13.93 -14.44
C GLU A 351 -6.22 -14.33 -13.30
N GLN A 352 -6.34 -13.50 -12.26
CA GLN A 352 -7.23 -13.75 -11.12
C GLN A 352 -8.69 -13.92 -11.55
N ARG A 353 -9.12 -13.16 -12.58
CA ARG A 353 -10.48 -13.24 -13.14
C ARG A 353 -10.63 -14.28 -14.25
N ARG A 354 -9.55 -14.99 -14.60
CA ARG A 354 -9.47 -15.97 -15.70
C ARG A 354 -9.86 -15.38 -17.07
N TRP A 355 -9.66 -14.09 -17.27
CA TRP A 355 -9.83 -13.41 -18.55
C TRP A 355 -8.66 -13.70 -19.49
N SER A 356 -8.91 -13.68 -20.80
CA SER A 356 -7.79 -13.60 -21.75
C SER A 356 -7.20 -12.20 -21.68
N SER A 357 -5.90 -12.06 -21.90
CA SER A 357 -5.21 -10.78 -21.80
C SER A 357 -4.37 -10.49 -23.04
N LEU A 358 -4.33 -9.23 -23.47
CA LEU A 358 -3.35 -8.70 -24.41
C LEU A 358 -2.64 -7.52 -23.74
N GLY A 359 -1.39 -7.73 -23.33
CA GLY A 359 -0.53 -6.68 -22.83
C GLY A 359 0.22 -5.99 -23.95
N VAL A 360 0.13 -4.66 -24.01
CA VAL A 360 0.97 -3.83 -24.88
C VAL A 360 2.05 -3.22 -23.99
N MET A 361 3.23 -3.83 -24.05
CA MET A 361 4.37 -3.46 -23.24
C MET A 361 5.16 -2.33 -23.90
N ALA A 362 5.53 -1.31 -23.14
CA ALA A 362 6.38 -0.22 -23.63
C ALA A 362 7.82 -0.40 -23.13
N PHE A 363 8.80 -0.24 -24.03
CA PHE A 363 10.24 -0.21 -23.71
C PHE A 363 10.86 1.19 -23.92
N ARG A 364 10.06 2.13 -24.45
CA ARG A 364 10.44 3.55 -24.60
C ARG A 364 9.25 4.43 -24.22
N PRO A 365 9.50 5.65 -23.71
CA PRO A 365 8.44 6.62 -23.42
C PRO A 365 8.00 7.35 -24.71
N ASP A 366 7.75 6.58 -25.78
CA ASP A 366 7.39 7.05 -27.12
C ASP A 366 5.88 7.24 -27.32
N TRP A 367 5.11 7.07 -26.24
CA TRP A 367 3.65 7.22 -26.24
C TRP A 367 2.97 6.27 -27.22
N PHE A 368 3.52 5.07 -27.43
CA PHE A 368 2.98 4.08 -28.36
C PHE A 368 2.88 4.62 -29.80
N ARG A 369 3.67 5.64 -30.16
CA ARG A 369 3.70 6.26 -31.49
C ARG A 369 4.67 5.56 -32.44
N SER A 370 4.71 4.22 -32.37
CA SER A 370 5.55 3.38 -33.23
C SER A 370 4.73 2.88 -34.43
N PRO A 371 5.16 3.14 -35.68
CA PRO A 371 4.51 2.59 -36.87
C PRO A 371 4.44 1.06 -36.87
N ASP A 372 5.48 0.39 -36.35
CA ASP A 372 5.51 -1.07 -36.24
C ASP A 372 4.46 -1.58 -35.26
N LEU A 373 4.26 -0.88 -34.14
CA LEU A 373 3.19 -1.20 -33.20
C LEU A 373 1.82 -1.07 -33.87
N PHE A 374 1.60 -0.01 -34.64
CA PHE A 374 0.36 0.16 -35.40
C PHE A 374 0.14 -0.98 -36.37
N ALA A 375 1.16 -1.35 -37.14
CA ALA A 375 1.09 -2.45 -38.11
C ALA A 375 0.72 -3.79 -37.44
N HIS A 376 1.35 -4.12 -36.31
CA HIS A 376 1.03 -5.35 -35.57
C HIS A 376 -0.39 -5.34 -35.00
N LEU A 377 -0.83 -4.23 -34.39
CA LEU A 377 -2.18 -4.11 -33.84
C LEU A 377 -3.28 -4.13 -34.92
N LEU A 378 -3.03 -3.48 -36.06
CA LEU A 378 -3.93 -3.52 -37.22
C LEU A 378 -4.00 -4.93 -37.81
N ARG A 379 -2.87 -5.63 -37.94
CA ARG A 379 -2.85 -7.04 -38.37
C ARG A 379 -3.67 -7.94 -37.45
N LEU A 380 -3.60 -7.72 -36.13
CA LEU A 380 -4.46 -8.45 -35.18
C LEU A 380 -5.94 -8.16 -35.43
N ARG A 381 -6.31 -6.89 -35.61
CA ARG A 381 -7.69 -6.50 -35.95
C ARG A 381 -8.15 -7.17 -37.23
N ASP A 382 -7.41 -7.00 -38.31
CA ASP A 382 -7.78 -7.48 -39.65
C ASP A 382 -7.80 -9.01 -39.71
N GLY A 383 -7.03 -9.68 -38.85
CA GLY A 383 -7.09 -11.13 -38.65
C GLY A 383 -8.22 -11.62 -37.74
N GLY A 384 -9.16 -10.76 -37.33
CA GLY A 384 -10.31 -11.13 -36.49
C GLY A 384 -9.97 -11.44 -35.04
N PHE A 385 -8.80 -11.05 -34.54
CA PHE A 385 -8.35 -11.38 -33.18
C PHE A 385 -9.32 -10.87 -32.11
N PHE A 386 -9.75 -9.61 -32.22
CA PHE A 386 -10.62 -8.98 -31.24
C PHE A 386 -12.06 -9.51 -31.32
N GLU A 387 -12.55 -9.81 -32.52
CA GLU A 387 -13.89 -10.39 -32.76
C GLU A 387 -14.03 -11.79 -32.16
N GLY A 388 -12.92 -12.50 -31.95
CA GLY A 388 -12.88 -13.79 -31.27
C GLY A 388 -13.28 -13.76 -29.78
N TYR A 389 -13.58 -12.58 -29.21
CA TYR A 389 -13.97 -12.40 -27.81
C TYR A 389 -15.33 -11.71 -27.67
N ARG A 390 -16.15 -12.19 -26.73
CA ARG A 390 -17.49 -11.62 -26.49
C ARG A 390 -17.43 -10.17 -25.99
N LYS A 391 -16.38 -9.82 -25.24
CA LYS A 391 -16.15 -8.47 -24.71
C LYS A 391 -14.67 -8.16 -24.75
N VAL A 392 -14.33 -6.99 -25.30
CA VAL A 392 -12.97 -6.43 -25.27
C VAL A 392 -12.97 -5.23 -24.33
N VAL A 393 -11.98 -5.18 -23.44
CA VAL A 393 -11.80 -4.11 -22.47
C VAL A 393 -10.42 -3.52 -22.66
N PHE A 394 -10.31 -2.23 -22.96
CA PHE A 394 -9.03 -1.52 -23.00
C PHE A 394 -8.82 -0.74 -21.71
N SER A 395 -7.64 -0.85 -21.11
CA SER A 395 -7.36 -0.13 -19.87
C SER A 395 -5.89 0.20 -19.67
N GLY A 396 -5.63 1.29 -18.96
CA GLY A 396 -4.30 1.76 -18.64
C GLY A 396 -4.34 3.01 -17.76
N VAL A 397 -3.15 3.51 -17.41
CA VAL A 397 -2.97 4.71 -16.59
C VAL A 397 -2.07 5.71 -17.33
N SER A 398 -2.36 7.02 -17.26
CA SER A 398 -1.52 8.06 -17.87
C SER A 398 -1.25 7.82 -19.37
N MET A 399 0.01 7.65 -19.78
CA MET A 399 0.40 7.22 -21.12
C MET A 399 -0.33 5.96 -21.61
N GLY A 400 -0.50 4.95 -20.75
CA GLY A 400 -1.26 3.74 -21.08
C GLY A 400 -2.76 4.01 -21.17
N ALA A 401 -3.27 5.01 -20.46
CA ALA A 401 -4.67 5.41 -20.55
C ALA A 401 -4.96 6.18 -21.86
N TYR A 402 -4.01 6.98 -22.34
CA TYR A 402 -4.04 7.52 -23.71
C TYR A 402 -4.18 6.38 -24.73
N ALA A 403 -3.29 5.38 -24.63
CA ALA A 403 -3.28 4.23 -25.53
C ALA A 403 -4.60 3.43 -25.46
N ALA A 404 -5.13 3.20 -24.26
CA ALA A 404 -6.42 2.55 -24.08
C ALA A 404 -7.56 3.29 -24.77
N CYS A 405 -7.56 4.63 -24.73
CA CYS A 405 -8.54 5.43 -25.47
C CYS A 405 -8.31 5.36 -26.99
N ALA A 406 -7.08 5.61 -27.45
CA ALA A 406 -6.76 5.73 -28.87
C ALA A 406 -6.92 4.42 -29.63
N PHE A 407 -6.44 3.31 -29.08
CA PHE A 407 -6.49 1.99 -29.71
C PHE A 407 -7.83 1.27 -29.52
N SER A 408 -8.79 1.85 -28.80
CA SER A 408 -10.10 1.21 -28.61
C SER A 408 -10.90 1.00 -29.89
N SER A 409 -10.62 1.78 -30.94
CA SER A 409 -11.17 1.62 -32.29
C SER A 409 -10.74 0.32 -32.99
N LEU A 410 -9.73 -0.39 -32.48
CA LEU A 410 -9.38 -1.73 -32.95
C LEU A 410 -10.45 -2.78 -32.62
N ALA A 411 -11.31 -2.51 -31.63
CA ALA A 411 -12.45 -3.36 -31.31
C ALA A 411 -13.69 -2.48 -31.03
N PRO A 412 -14.44 -2.11 -32.08
CA PRO A 412 -15.69 -1.39 -31.94
C PRO A 412 -16.64 -2.08 -30.95
N GLY A 413 -17.34 -1.32 -30.13
CA GLY A 413 -18.21 -1.83 -29.06
C GLY A 413 -17.47 -2.26 -27.78
N SER A 414 -16.16 -1.99 -27.67
CA SER A 414 -15.37 -2.26 -26.47
C SER A 414 -15.74 -1.38 -25.27
N THR A 415 -15.25 -1.78 -24.08
CA THR A 415 -15.28 -0.96 -22.87
C THR A 415 -13.90 -0.38 -22.60
N VAL A 416 -13.81 0.91 -22.29
CA VAL A 416 -12.55 1.57 -21.94
C VAL A 416 -12.55 1.98 -20.47
N ILE A 417 -11.45 1.70 -19.77
CA ILE A 417 -11.24 2.13 -18.38
C ILE A 417 -9.91 2.88 -18.31
N ALA A 418 -9.95 4.20 -18.25
CA ALA A 418 -8.80 5.07 -18.37
C ALA A 418 -8.59 5.89 -17.09
N PHE A 419 -7.39 5.80 -16.52
CA PHE A 419 -7.02 6.52 -15.29
C PHE A 419 -6.05 7.65 -15.60
N SER A 420 -6.46 8.88 -15.31
CA SER A 420 -5.73 10.12 -15.61
C SER A 420 -5.16 10.17 -17.04
N PRO A 421 -5.98 9.92 -18.09
CA PRO A 421 -5.49 9.89 -19.45
C PRO A 421 -5.08 11.27 -19.96
N GLN A 422 -4.03 11.28 -20.78
CA GLN A 422 -3.89 12.28 -21.84
C GLN A 422 -4.83 11.89 -23.00
N SER A 423 -5.49 12.86 -23.62
CA SER A 423 -6.26 12.61 -24.85
C SER A 423 -5.34 12.50 -26.07
N THR A 424 -4.35 13.39 -26.14
CA THR A 424 -3.31 13.50 -27.16
C THR A 424 -2.21 14.38 -26.57
N LEU A 425 -0.98 14.28 -27.05
CA LEU A 425 0.07 15.29 -26.79
C LEU A 425 0.55 15.96 -28.08
N ASP A 426 -0.25 15.92 -29.14
CA ASP A 426 -0.02 16.74 -30.33
C ASP A 426 0.04 18.23 -29.90
N PRO A 427 1.17 18.92 -30.11
CA PRO A 427 1.29 20.33 -29.77
C PRO A 427 0.23 21.22 -30.44
N LYS A 428 -0.37 20.80 -31.56
CA LYS A 428 -1.46 21.54 -32.21
C LYS A 428 -2.77 21.53 -31.41
N LEU A 429 -2.94 20.56 -30.51
CA LEU A 429 -4.17 20.30 -29.78
C LEU A 429 -4.00 20.40 -28.25
N ALA A 430 -2.77 20.22 -27.76
CA ALA A 430 -2.42 20.11 -26.35
C ALA A 430 -1.12 20.87 -25.98
N ASP A 431 -0.87 22.03 -26.60
CA ASP A 431 0.26 22.95 -26.27
C ASP A 431 0.31 23.38 -24.78
N TRP A 432 -0.80 23.22 -24.08
CA TRP A 432 -0.96 23.51 -22.66
C TRP A 432 -0.49 22.40 -21.72
N ASP A 433 -0.29 21.14 -22.16
CA ASP A 433 0.30 20.08 -21.31
C ASP A 433 1.80 19.92 -21.61
N ARG A 434 2.62 20.53 -20.76
CA ARG A 434 4.09 20.51 -20.88
C ARG A 434 4.77 19.45 -20.01
N ARG A 435 3.99 18.59 -19.33
CA ARG A 435 4.51 17.62 -18.35
C ARG A 435 5.32 16.49 -19.00
N TYR A 436 5.14 16.26 -20.30
CA TYR A 436 5.67 15.09 -21.00
C TYR A 436 6.45 15.45 -22.29
N PRO A 437 7.70 15.94 -22.17
CA PRO A 437 8.51 16.32 -23.34
C PRO A 437 8.72 15.19 -24.36
N SER A 438 8.73 13.92 -23.94
CA SER A 438 8.84 12.80 -24.89
C SER A 438 7.58 12.62 -25.73
N GLY A 439 6.40 12.91 -25.16
CA GLY A 439 5.13 12.82 -25.87
C GLY A 439 4.93 13.99 -26.82
N SER A 440 5.21 15.22 -26.38
CA SER A 440 5.12 16.40 -27.27
C SER A 440 6.08 16.35 -28.46
N ARG A 441 7.16 15.56 -28.38
CA ARG A 441 8.12 15.32 -29.48
C ARG A 441 7.80 14.11 -30.35
N ALA A 442 6.84 13.27 -29.95
CA ALA A 442 6.45 12.11 -30.74
C ALA A 442 5.71 12.54 -32.02
N ASP A 443 5.67 11.66 -33.02
CA ASP A 443 4.89 11.92 -34.23
C ASP A 443 3.40 11.65 -33.99
N TRP A 444 2.60 12.72 -34.03
CA TRP A 444 1.14 12.68 -33.87
C TRP A 444 0.39 12.67 -35.20
N SER A 445 1.08 12.43 -36.32
CA SER A 445 0.43 12.17 -37.61
C SER A 445 -0.15 10.74 -37.69
N GLY A 446 -1.08 10.53 -38.62
CA GLY A 446 -1.63 9.20 -38.90
C GLY A 446 -2.57 8.64 -37.83
N PRO A 447 -2.75 7.31 -37.75
CA PRO A 447 -3.77 6.70 -36.91
C PRO A 447 -3.47 6.85 -35.41
N PHE A 448 -4.52 6.68 -34.60
CA PHE A 448 -4.46 6.65 -33.14
C PHE A 448 -3.91 7.95 -32.48
N ALA A 449 -3.83 9.05 -33.22
CA ALA A 449 -3.26 10.31 -32.71
C ALA A 449 -4.09 10.99 -31.61
N ASP A 450 -5.39 10.70 -31.54
CA ASP A 450 -6.26 11.28 -30.51
C ASP A 450 -7.18 10.21 -29.91
N GLY A 451 -7.07 10.05 -28.60
CA GLY A 451 -7.94 9.19 -27.80
C GLY A 451 -9.41 9.55 -27.95
N ALA A 452 -9.76 10.83 -28.13
CA ALA A 452 -11.14 11.25 -28.34
C ALA A 452 -11.74 10.71 -29.66
N VAL A 453 -10.89 10.54 -30.68
CA VAL A 453 -11.30 9.88 -31.94
C VAL A 453 -11.48 8.39 -31.72
N GLY A 454 -10.53 7.74 -31.02
CA GLY A 454 -10.61 6.30 -30.72
C GLY A 454 -11.88 5.91 -29.94
N LEU A 455 -12.31 6.76 -29.00
CA LEU A 455 -13.48 6.48 -28.14
C LEU A 455 -14.84 6.48 -28.87
N ARG A 456 -14.94 7.01 -30.10
CA ARG A 456 -16.23 7.22 -30.80
C ARG A 456 -17.05 5.95 -31.00
N ASP A 457 -16.37 4.83 -31.23
CA ASP A 457 -17.00 3.55 -31.53
C ASP A 457 -17.05 2.61 -30.33
N THR A 458 -16.71 3.10 -29.13
CA THR A 458 -16.77 2.30 -27.90
C THR A 458 -18.20 2.15 -27.40
N ARG A 459 -18.49 1.05 -26.69
CA ARG A 459 -19.78 0.90 -25.99
C ARG A 459 -19.86 1.83 -24.78
N LYS A 460 -18.76 1.92 -24.03
CA LYS A 460 -18.68 2.72 -22.80
C LYS A 460 -17.22 3.03 -22.47
N ALA A 461 -16.91 4.26 -22.11
CA ALA A 461 -15.61 4.65 -21.57
C ALA A 461 -15.76 5.28 -20.18
N TRP A 462 -14.93 4.84 -19.24
CA TRP A 462 -14.86 5.37 -17.89
C TRP A 462 -13.55 6.12 -17.72
N ILE A 463 -13.64 7.45 -17.65
CA ILE A 463 -12.47 8.34 -17.52
C ILE A 463 -12.38 8.80 -16.08
N VAL A 464 -11.45 8.24 -15.31
CA VAL A 464 -11.22 8.63 -13.92
C VAL A 464 -10.10 9.66 -13.89
N TYR A 465 -10.38 10.86 -13.39
CA TYR A 465 -9.42 11.97 -13.37
C TYR A 465 -9.59 12.84 -12.12
N ASP A 466 -8.54 13.53 -11.70
CA ASP A 466 -8.67 14.55 -10.67
C ASP A 466 -8.92 15.92 -11.33
N PRO A 467 -10.11 16.54 -11.15
CA PRO A 467 -10.40 17.84 -11.75
C PRO A 467 -9.57 18.99 -11.17
N GLU A 468 -8.80 18.76 -10.10
CA GLU A 468 -7.90 19.74 -9.48
C GLU A 468 -6.55 19.83 -10.20
N VAL A 469 -6.21 18.85 -11.04
CA VAL A 469 -5.06 18.91 -11.93
C VAL A 469 -5.55 19.50 -13.25
N ALA A 470 -5.12 20.73 -13.57
CA ALA A 470 -5.66 21.50 -14.69
C ALA A 470 -5.50 20.76 -16.02
N GLU A 471 -4.36 20.11 -16.24
CA GLU A 471 -4.05 19.36 -17.45
C GLU A 471 -4.90 18.09 -17.56
N ASP A 472 -5.04 17.32 -16.47
CA ASP A 472 -5.89 16.13 -16.46
C ASP A 472 -7.36 16.50 -16.71
N ARG A 473 -7.81 17.63 -16.16
CA ARG A 473 -9.16 18.16 -16.41
C ARG A 473 -9.36 18.50 -17.89
N ARG A 474 -8.43 19.24 -18.50
CA ARG A 474 -8.54 19.62 -19.93
C ARG A 474 -8.51 18.39 -20.84
N HIS A 475 -7.70 17.37 -20.53
CA HIS A 475 -7.73 16.10 -21.27
C HIS A 475 -9.06 15.34 -21.09
N ALA A 476 -9.58 15.26 -19.86
CA ALA A 476 -10.88 14.65 -19.61
C ALA A 476 -12.02 15.38 -20.35
N GLU A 477 -11.98 16.72 -20.39
CA GLU A 477 -12.92 17.54 -21.16
C GLU A 477 -12.84 17.25 -22.67
N ARG A 478 -11.63 17.09 -23.23
CA ARG A 478 -11.45 16.67 -24.63
C ARG A 478 -11.98 15.26 -24.92
N LEU A 479 -11.89 14.35 -23.95
CA LEU A 479 -12.38 12.97 -24.09
C LEU A 479 -13.90 12.85 -23.90
N ALA A 480 -14.59 13.92 -23.48
CA ALA A 480 -16.03 13.89 -23.28
C ALA A 480 -16.77 13.50 -24.58
N GLY A 481 -17.83 12.71 -24.45
CA GLY A 481 -18.61 12.25 -25.59
C GLY A 481 -19.80 11.39 -25.16
N ARG A 482 -20.63 10.98 -26.13
CA ARG A 482 -21.89 10.26 -25.89
C ARG A 482 -21.73 8.99 -25.05
N HIS A 483 -20.64 8.26 -25.23
CA HIS A 483 -20.36 6.99 -24.55
C HIS A 483 -19.41 7.12 -23.38
N VAL A 484 -19.04 8.34 -23.00
CA VAL A 484 -17.96 8.61 -22.06
C VAL A 484 -18.50 9.15 -20.75
N GLU A 485 -18.11 8.53 -19.65
CA GLU A 485 -18.39 8.99 -18.30
C GLU A 485 -17.15 9.57 -17.65
N LEU A 486 -17.22 10.86 -17.31
CA LEU A 486 -16.15 11.56 -16.61
C LEU A 486 -16.34 11.43 -15.09
N LEU A 487 -15.47 10.64 -14.46
CA LEU A 487 -15.51 10.31 -13.04
C LEU A 487 -14.46 11.14 -12.27
N ARG A 488 -14.95 12.05 -11.41
CA ARG A 488 -14.12 13.02 -10.70
C ARG A 488 -13.53 12.43 -9.43
N ALA A 489 -12.30 11.95 -9.51
CA ALA A 489 -11.50 11.48 -8.39
C ALA A 489 -10.75 12.64 -7.71
N ARG A 490 -11.49 13.54 -7.04
CA ARG A 490 -10.91 14.71 -6.36
C ARG A 490 -9.88 14.34 -5.31
N HIS A 491 -8.76 15.07 -5.28
CA HIS A 491 -7.62 14.86 -4.37
C HIS A 491 -6.80 13.57 -4.62
N ALA A 492 -7.00 12.94 -5.78
CA ALA A 492 -6.19 11.81 -6.21
C ALA A 492 -4.90 12.25 -6.93
N ALA A 493 -4.81 13.52 -7.34
CA ALA A 493 -3.82 14.04 -8.27
C ALA A 493 -3.78 13.21 -9.57
N HIS A 494 -2.64 13.17 -10.25
CA HIS A 494 -2.46 12.38 -11.47
C HIS A 494 -2.46 10.86 -11.23
N PHE A 495 -2.52 10.40 -9.97
CA PHE A 495 -2.34 8.99 -9.60
C PHE A 495 -3.67 8.30 -9.29
N THR A 496 -4.69 8.48 -10.15
CA THR A 496 -6.07 8.05 -9.88
C THR A 496 -6.21 6.54 -9.66
N ALA A 497 -5.60 5.69 -10.47
CA ALA A 497 -5.60 4.23 -10.26
C ALA A 497 -4.97 3.84 -8.91
N GLN A 498 -3.78 4.39 -8.62
CA GLN A 498 -3.09 4.15 -7.35
C GLN A 498 -3.94 4.59 -6.16
N PHE A 499 -4.58 5.76 -6.27
CA PHE A 499 -5.44 6.29 -5.22
C PHE A 499 -6.66 5.40 -4.97
N LEU A 500 -7.32 4.92 -6.02
CA LEU A 500 -8.42 3.94 -5.90
C LEU A 500 -7.94 2.63 -5.26
N GLY A 501 -6.71 2.20 -5.55
CA GLY A 501 -6.07 1.05 -4.89
C GLY A 501 -5.86 1.30 -3.39
N GLN A 502 -5.33 2.47 -3.03
CA GLN A 502 -5.06 2.86 -1.63
C GLN A 502 -6.33 2.99 -0.77
N ILE A 503 -7.47 3.33 -1.38
CA ILE A 503 -8.76 3.35 -0.69
C ILE A 503 -9.53 2.02 -0.83
N GLY A 504 -8.91 0.99 -1.40
CA GLY A 504 -9.45 -0.38 -1.45
C GLY A 504 -10.61 -0.60 -2.43
N VAL A 505 -10.76 0.24 -3.47
CA VAL A 505 -11.91 0.15 -4.40
C VAL A 505 -11.55 -0.17 -5.85
N LEU A 506 -10.26 -0.17 -6.22
CA LEU A 506 -9.84 -0.32 -7.62
C LEU A 506 -10.35 -1.60 -8.28
N SER A 507 -10.11 -2.77 -7.68
CA SER A 507 -10.50 -4.06 -8.29
C SER A 507 -12.01 -4.14 -8.49
N ARG A 508 -12.79 -3.74 -7.48
CA ARG A 508 -14.26 -3.71 -7.56
C ARG A 508 -14.76 -2.75 -8.63
N PHE A 509 -14.13 -1.58 -8.76
CA PHE A 509 -14.44 -0.63 -9.82
C PHE A 509 -14.21 -1.25 -11.20
N VAL A 510 -13.07 -1.91 -11.42
CA VAL A 510 -12.77 -2.57 -12.69
C VAL A 510 -13.74 -3.71 -12.96
N ASP A 511 -14.01 -4.58 -11.99
CA ASP A 511 -14.95 -5.70 -12.13
C ASP A 511 -16.35 -5.19 -12.54
N GLU A 512 -16.89 -4.20 -11.82
CA GLU A 512 -18.21 -3.64 -12.12
C GLU A 512 -18.24 -2.92 -13.48
N CYS A 513 -17.13 -2.32 -13.93
CA CYS A 513 -17.00 -1.77 -15.30
C CYS A 513 -17.03 -2.87 -16.37
N VAL A 514 -16.29 -3.97 -16.15
CA VAL A 514 -16.23 -5.10 -17.09
C VAL A 514 -17.57 -5.84 -17.13
N GLU A 515 -18.23 -6.02 -16.00
CA GLU A 515 -19.53 -6.70 -15.90
C GLU A 515 -20.67 -5.84 -16.46
N GLY A 516 -20.53 -4.52 -16.44
CA GLY A 516 -21.54 -3.56 -16.90
C GLY A 516 -22.44 -3.01 -15.79
N GLY A 517 -22.11 -3.28 -14.52
CA GLY A 517 -22.83 -2.77 -13.35
C GLY A 517 -22.39 -1.38 -12.88
N MET A 518 -21.26 -0.86 -13.40
CA MET A 518 -20.76 0.45 -13.00
C MET A 518 -21.67 1.59 -13.50
N THR A 519 -21.89 2.57 -12.62
CA THR A 519 -22.58 3.84 -12.91
C THR A 519 -21.83 4.99 -12.21
N PRO A 520 -22.03 6.26 -12.61
CA PRO A 520 -21.45 7.39 -11.88
C PRO A 520 -21.85 7.42 -10.40
N ALA A 521 -23.13 7.16 -10.09
CA ALA A 521 -23.61 7.07 -8.73
C ALA A 521 -22.87 5.98 -7.94
N ARG A 522 -22.67 4.83 -8.56
CA ARG A 522 -21.95 3.70 -7.98
C ARG A 522 -20.47 4.01 -7.73
N PHE A 523 -19.79 4.63 -8.69
CA PHE A 523 -18.42 5.11 -8.51
C PHE A 523 -18.30 6.04 -7.30
N TYR A 524 -19.20 7.02 -7.16
CA TYR A 524 -19.13 7.95 -6.02
C TYR A 524 -19.51 7.30 -4.68
N GLN A 525 -20.31 6.23 -4.66
CA GLN A 525 -20.50 5.42 -3.46
C GLN A 525 -19.18 4.79 -3.02
N LEU A 526 -18.46 4.15 -3.95
CA LEU A 526 -17.14 3.55 -3.69
C LEU A 526 -16.12 4.63 -3.28
N TYR A 527 -16.08 5.75 -4.02
CA TYR A 527 -15.10 6.82 -3.81
C TYR A 527 -15.24 7.53 -2.45
N ARG A 528 -16.40 7.44 -1.79
CA ARG A 528 -16.59 7.99 -0.43
C ARG A 528 -15.64 7.37 0.60
N GLN A 529 -15.08 6.18 0.35
CA GLN A 529 -14.00 5.63 1.19
C GLN A 529 -12.80 6.57 1.30
N ALA A 530 -12.57 7.42 0.29
CA ALA A 530 -11.54 8.46 0.34
C ALA A 530 -11.73 9.45 1.50
N ARG A 531 -12.95 9.66 2.00
CA ARG A 531 -13.23 10.61 3.08
C ARG A 531 -12.53 10.26 4.39
N SER A 532 -12.12 9.00 4.62
CA SER A 532 -11.28 8.63 5.77
C SER A 532 -9.78 8.67 5.49
N PHE A 533 -9.40 8.76 4.21
CA PHE A 533 -8.01 8.70 3.77
C PHE A 533 -7.29 10.03 4.02
N ARG A 534 -6.06 9.95 4.55
CA ARG A 534 -5.31 11.14 5.01
C ARG A 534 -5.06 12.13 3.88
N ARG A 535 -4.71 11.65 2.67
CA ARG A 535 -4.42 12.51 1.51
C ARG A 535 -5.65 13.34 1.10
N PHE A 536 -6.81 12.69 1.03
CA PHE A 536 -8.09 13.34 0.72
C PHE A 536 -8.44 14.41 1.76
N LEU A 537 -8.37 14.05 3.05
CA LEU A 537 -8.66 14.99 4.14
C LEU A 537 -7.70 16.19 4.15
N GLY A 538 -6.42 15.97 3.84
CA GLY A 538 -5.46 17.05 3.65
C GLY A 538 -5.85 17.99 2.52
N GLY A 539 -6.28 17.46 1.37
CA GLY A 539 -6.79 18.25 0.24
C GLY A 539 -8.02 19.08 0.61
N VAL A 540 -9.01 18.46 1.28
CA VAL A 540 -10.21 19.16 1.77
C VAL A 540 -9.85 20.25 2.79
N THR A 541 -8.92 19.98 3.70
CA THR A 541 -8.47 20.96 4.71
C THR A 541 -7.82 22.17 4.06
N LYS A 542 -6.89 21.95 3.11
CA LYS A 542 -6.26 23.03 2.35
C LYS A 542 -7.29 23.87 1.59
N LYS A 543 -8.28 23.24 0.97
CA LYS A 543 -9.37 23.97 0.28
C LYS A 543 -10.25 24.77 1.22
N ALA A 544 -10.56 24.24 2.40
CA ALA A 544 -11.36 24.97 3.38
C ALA A 544 -10.62 26.21 3.89
N VAL A 545 -9.31 26.09 4.14
CA VAL A 545 -8.44 27.23 4.49
C VAL A 545 -8.39 28.25 3.35
N ALA A 546 -8.19 27.80 2.10
CA ALA A 546 -8.08 28.69 0.95
C ALA A 546 -9.40 29.41 0.59
N ARG A 547 -10.56 28.78 0.84
CA ARG A 547 -11.87 29.41 0.63
C ARG A 547 -12.16 30.51 1.64
N ASP A 548 -11.44 30.52 2.76
CA ASP A 548 -11.54 31.53 3.79
C ASP A 548 -13.00 31.74 4.27
N ASP A 549 -13.73 30.63 4.44
CA ASP A 549 -15.11 30.61 4.95
C ASP A 549 -15.11 30.06 6.41
N PRO A 550 -15.34 30.89 7.43
CA PRO A 550 -15.28 30.48 8.83
C PRO A 550 -16.30 29.40 9.19
N ARG A 551 -17.48 29.40 8.55
CA ARG A 551 -18.52 28.38 8.80
C ARG A 551 -18.06 27.03 8.27
N LEU A 552 -17.48 26.99 7.07
CA LEU A 552 -16.92 25.77 6.49
C LEU A 552 -15.72 25.26 7.31
N ALA A 553 -14.80 26.15 7.68
CA ALA A 553 -13.62 25.81 8.47
C ALA A 553 -14.00 25.26 9.85
N SER A 554 -14.98 25.87 10.54
CA SER A 554 -15.51 25.38 11.81
C SER A 554 -16.18 24.01 11.68
N ARG A 555 -17.07 23.83 10.68
CA ARG A 555 -17.70 22.52 10.41
C ARG A 555 -16.67 21.43 10.11
N LEU A 556 -15.64 21.74 9.31
CA LEU A 556 -14.58 20.81 9.00
C LEU A 556 -13.68 20.54 10.22
N GLN A 557 -13.40 21.54 11.05
CA GLN A 557 -12.64 21.37 12.29
C GLN A 557 -13.36 20.42 13.25
N VAL A 558 -14.67 20.59 13.45
CA VAL A 558 -15.50 19.68 14.26
C VAL A 558 -15.50 18.27 13.66
N ALA A 559 -15.70 18.16 12.35
CA ALA A 559 -15.68 16.87 11.66
C ALA A 559 -14.31 16.18 11.82
N LEU A 560 -13.19 16.89 11.60
CA LEU A 560 -11.83 16.36 11.74
C LEU A 560 -11.51 15.97 13.20
N ALA A 561 -12.00 16.72 14.17
CA ALA A 561 -11.86 16.40 15.60
C ALA A 561 -12.67 15.14 15.98
N ALA A 562 -13.94 15.05 15.57
CA ALA A 562 -14.76 13.85 15.73
C ALA A 562 -14.11 12.64 15.03
N MET A 563 -13.44 12.93 13.93
CA MET A 563 -12.61 12.02 13.19
C MET A 563 -11.21 11.83 13.79
N ASN A 564 -10.89 12.15 15.04
CA ASN A 564 -9.55 11.93 15.63
C ASN A 564 -8.37 12.32 14.69
N ARG A 565 -8.48 13.47 14.02
CA ARG A 565 -7.40 14.09 13.22
C ARG A 565 -6.95 15.39 13.91
N PRO A 566 -6.38 15.31 15.13
CA PRO A 566 -6.12 16.49 15.96
C PRO A 566 -5.18 17.49 15.30
N ALA A 567 -4.18 17.04 14.53
CA ALA A 567 -3.27 17.92 13.82
C ALA A 567 -3.97 18.78 12.75
N MET A 568 -4.85 18.18 11.94
CA MET A 568 -5.60 18.91 10.90
C MET A 568 -6.70 19.80 11.52
N ALA A 569 -7.33 19.34 12.61
CA ALA A 569 -8.29 20.16 13.35
C ALA A 569 -7.60 21.36 14.03
N ALA A 570 -6.39 21.19 14.56
CA ALA A 570 -5.60 22.27 15.14
C ALA A 570 -5.16 23.28 14.07
N GLU A 571 -4.84 22.83 12.85
CA GLU A 571 -4.56 23.70 11.71
C GLU A 571 -5.73 24.63 11.40
N LEU A 572 -6.96 24.10 11.30
CA LEU A 572 -8.16 24.92 11.09
C LEU A 572 -8.47 25.82 12.28
N ARG A 573 -8.25 25.36 13.51
CA ARG A 573 -8.42 26.19 14.71
C ARG A 573 -7.48 27.40 14.70
N ARG A 574 -6.21 27.20 14.37
CA ARG A 574 -5.23 28.30 14.22
C ARG A 574 -5.64 29.27 13.12
N HIS A 575 -6.13 28.77 12.00
CA HIS A 575 -6.64 29.62 10.91
C HIS A 575 -7.84 30.46 11.36
N LEU A 576 -8.80 29.88 12.09
CA LEU A 576 -9.93 30.62 12.66
C LEU A 576 -9.50 31.66 13.71
N ALA A 577 -8.54 31.34 14.58
CA ALA A 577 -8.03 32.25 15.60
C ALA A 577 -7.25 33.44 14.99
N GLY A 578 -6.37 33.19 14.01
CA GLY A 578 -5.63 34.25 13.33
C GLY A 578 -6.52 35.26 12.59
N ARG A 579 -7.78 34.91 12.28
CA ARG A 579 -8.77 35.86 11.76
C ARG A 579 -9.38 36.74 12.85
N ALA A 580 -9.64 36.18 14.04
CA ALA A 580 -10.15 36.95 15.17
C ALA A 580 -9.12 38.02 15.63
N ASP A 581 -7.83 37.69 15.52
CA ASP A 581 -6.73 38.56 15.94
C ASP A 581 -6.22 39.50 14.81
N GLY A 582 -6.84 39.49 13.63
CA GLY A 582 -6.45 40.35 12.50
C GLY A 582 -5.10 40.03 11.83
N THR A 583 -4.47 38.90 12.16
CA THR A 583 -3.12 38.51 11.69
C THR A 583 -3.12 37.58 10.48
N ALA A 584 -4.30 37.10 10.05
CA ALA A 584 -4.43 36.24 8.87
C ALA A 584 -4.29 37.05 7.57
N GLN A 585 -3.07 37.12 7.01
CA GLN A 585 -2.89 37.61 5.63
C GLN A 585 -3.53 36.64 4.63
N PRO A 586 -4.30 37.12 3.64
CA PRO A 586 -4.78 36.29 2.54
C PRO A 586 -3.57 35.85 1.71
N LYS A 587 -3.25 34.54 1.73
CA LYS A 587 -2.36 33.97 0.72
C LYS A 587 -3.11 33.97 -0.60
N THR A 588 -2.75 34.91 -1.46
CA THR A 588 -3.17 34.96 -2.86
C THR A 588 -2.93 33.59 -3.50
N ALA A 589 -3.98 33.06 -4.15
CA ALA A 589 -3.90 31.86 -4.94
C ALA A 589 -2.94 32.12 -6.12
N VAL A 590 -1.75 31.52 -6.08
CA VAL A 590 -0.93 31.36 -7.29
C VAL A 590 -1.57 30.22 -8.08
N GLY A 591 -1.99 30.56 -9.31
CA GLY A 591 -2.81 29.74 -10.19
C GLY A 591 -2.14 28.53 -10.82
#